data_AF-A0A3R7U096-F1
#
_entry.id   AF-A0A3R7U096-F1
#
_cell.length_a   1.000
_cell.length_b   1.000
_cell.length_c   1.000
_cell.angle_alpha   90.00
_cell.angle_beta   90.00
_cell.angle_gamma   90.00
#
_symmetry.space_group_name_H-M   'P 1'
#
loop_
_entity.id
_entity.type
_entity.pdbx_description
1 polymer ?
#
loop_
_entity_poly.entity_id
_entity_poly.type
_entity_poly.pdbx_seq_one_letter_code
_entity_poly.pdbx_strand_id
1 'polypeptide(L)'
;MANRKTFSDFNLKFKPHHHDFLIGYDVPDVGGEKRFPLSHVKNYFNMVDVTDIVDSMQLPLNNSEDTETKNVNGELIQPPPFLNGKIFHVKAEHNVTVTLPPMNENDKVQFVILNMSDDGIKVDIESKVGRFNARGGTLRHKFDNAYIYYDGFEWYGYGDLGDPMNIKDIVTREYVFQRGDEGKVLHFFPTETAKIILPPAKNFDRGTQFYAYNFSLQEITIETEDDSELFARHHRLLRKYDDAVIYTDGSRWFATGDLS
;
A
#
# COMPACT_ATOMS: atom_id res chain seq x y z
N MET A 1 -14.11 21.90 -7.35
CA MET A 1 -13.02 20.99 -6.94
C MET A 1 -13.66 19.88 -6.13
N ALA A 2 -13.61 18.64 -6.59
CA ALA A 2 -14.24 17.53 -5.88
C ALA A 2 -13.22 16.91 -4.91
N ASN A 3 -13.64 16.70 -3.66
CA ASN A 3 -12.78 16.22 -2.58
C ASN A 3 -12.61 14.70 -2.73
N ARG A 4 -11.44 14.27 -3.19
CA ARG A 4 -11.02 12.86 -3.09
C ARG A 4 -11.09 12.45 -1.61
N LYS A 5 -11.75 11.33 -1.33
CA LYS A 5 -11.87 10.74 0.01
C LYS A 5 -11.21 9.38 0.04
N THR A 6 -10.44 9.11 1.08
CA THR A 6 -9.75 7.83 1.32
C THR A 6 -10.57 6.96 2.26
N PHE A 7 -10.23 5.67 2.37
CA PHE A 7 -10.92 4.75 3.28
C PHE A 7 -10.86 5.22 4.76
N SER A 8 -9.85 6.02 5.10
CA SER A 8 -9.69 6.66 6.40
C SER A 8 -10.73 7.76 6.71
N ASP A 9 -11.43 8.31 5.71
CA ASP A 9 -12.50 9.29 5.92
C ASP A 9 -13.81 8.67 6.47
N PHE A 10 -13.96 7.34 6.49
CA PHE A 10 -15.22 6.68 6.87
C PHE A 10 -15.40 6.45 8.38
N ASN A 11 -14.41 6.81 9.22
CA ASN A 11 -14.43 6.48 10.66
C ASN A 11 -15.22 7.42 11.57
N LEU A 12 -15.80 8.51 11.06
CA LEU A 12 -16.50 9.48 11.90
C LEU A 12 -17.79 9.94 11.24
N LYS A 13 -18.95 9.47 11.73
CA LYS A 13 -20.32 9.95 11.45
C LYS A 13 -20.44 10.78 10.16
N PHE A 14 -20.10 10.17 9.03
CA PHE A 14 -19.92 10.90 7.79
C PHE A 14 -21.29 11.22 7.19
N LYS A 15 -21.56 12.49 6.88
CA LYS A 15 -22.66 12.89 5.99
C LYS A 15 -22.04 13.12 4.60
N PRO A 16 -21.92 12.08 3.76
CA PRO A 16 -21.27 12.22 2.46
C PRO A 16 -21.97 13.26 1.61
N HIS A 17 -21.19 14.10 0.94
CA HIS A 17 -21.70 15.01 -0.06
C HIS A 17 -22.03 14.20 -1.32
N HIS A 18 -23.06 14.61 -2.08
CA HIS A 18 -23.50 13.91 -3.29
C HIS A 18 -22.48 13.89 -4.44
N HIS A 19 -21.36 14.59 -4.28
CA HIS A 19 -20.24 14.64 -5.23
C HIS A 19 -18.99 13.91 -4.73
N ASP A 20 -19.04 13.31 -3.54
CA ASP A 20 -17.93 12.52 -3.03
C ASP A 20 -17.85 11.19 -3.81
N PHE A 21 -16.63 10.72 -4.09
CA PHE A 21 -16.39 9.48 -4.82
C PHE A 21 -15.14 8.75 -4.27
N LEU A 22 -15.14 7.43 -4.40
CA LEU A 22 -13.95 6.58 -4.23
C LEU A 22 -13.28 6.38 -5.58
N ILE A 23 -11.96 6.20 -5.56
CA ILE A 23 -11.21 5.72 -6.71
C ILE A 23 -10.91 4.24 -6.44
N GLY A 24 -11.34 3.37 -7.34
CA GLY A 24 -11.08 1.94 -7.29
C GLY A 24 -10.77 1.38 -8.68
N TYR A 25 -10.58 0.07 -8.76
CA TYR A 25 -10.27 -0.65 -9.99
C TYR A 25 -11.39 -1.65 -10.30
N ASP A 26 -11.91 -1.65 -11.52
CA ASP A 26 -12.83 -2.70 -11.98
C ASP A 26 -12.12 -3.85 -12.70
N VAL A 27 -10.86 -3.64 -13.10
CA VAL A 27 -9.92 -4.64 -13.63
C VAL A 27 -8.50 -4.29 -13.19
N PRO A 28 -7.62 -5.28 -12.97
CA PRO A 28 -6.25 -5.08 -12.48
C PRO A 28 -5.29 -4.63 -13.60
N ASP A 29 -5.70 -3.68 -14.42
CA ASP A 29 -4.91 -3.12 -15.51
C ASP A 29 -4.36 -1.74 -15.12
N VAL A 30 -3.15 -1.42 -15.59
CA VAL A 30 -2.50 -0.12 -15.38
C VAL A 30 -3.34 0.99 -16.03
N GLY A 31 -3.75 1.99 -15.25
CA GLY A 31 -4.62 3.08 -15.72
C GLY A 31 -6.13 2.80 -15.63
N GLY A 32 -6.53 1.70 -14.99
CA GLY A 32 -7.92 1.30 -14.80
C GLY A 32 -8.68 2.02 -13.68
N GLU A 33 -8.15 3.13 -13.13
CA GLU A 33 -8.78 3.85 -12.02
C GLU A 33 -10.14 4.42 -12.43
N LYS A 34 -11.21 3.94 -11.79
CA LYS A 34 -12.57 4.49 -11.95
C LYS A 34 -13.03 5.24 -10.71
N ARG A 35 -13.81 6.30 -10.94
CA ARG A 35 -14.51 7.06 -9.89
C ARG A 35 -15.84 6.39 -9.59
N PHE A 36 -16.00 5.90 -8.38
CA PHE A 36 -17.24 5.34 -7.86
C PHE A 36 -17.93 6.36 -6.96
N PRO A 37 -19.09 6.92 -7.36
CA PRO A 37 -19.84 7.81 -6.49
C PRO A 37 -20.14 7.14 -5.15
N LEU A 38 -19.97 7.85 -4.02
CA LEU A 38 -20.22 7.26 -2.69
C LEU A 38 -21.66 6.77 -2.52
N SER A 39 -22.61 7.32 -3.26
CA SER A 39 -23.99 6.83 -3.32
C SER A 39 -24.09 5.38 -3.81
N HIS A 40 -23.15 4.92 -4.66
CA HIS A 40 -23.08 3.56 -5.16
C HIS A 40 -22.31 2.63 -4.19
N VAL A 41 -21.42 3.19 -3.38
CA VAL A 41 -20.61 2.46 -2.39
C VAL A 41 -21.45 1.99 -1.20
N LYS A 42 -22.55 2.67 -0.87
CA LYS A 42 -23.52 2.21 0.14
C LYS A 42 -24.08 0.82 -0.16
N ASN A 43 -24.13 0.41 -1.42
CA ASN A 43 -24.49 -0.95 -1.81
C ASN A 43 -23.31 -1.92 -1.74
N TYR A 44 -22.07 -1.45 -1.90
CA TYR A 44 -20.86 -2.26 -1.81
C TYR A 44 -20.62 -2.78 -0.39
N PHE A 45 -20.72 -1.93 0.65
CA PHE A 45 -20.60 -2.37 2.05
C PHE A 45 -21.73 -3.32 2.51
N ASN A 46 -22.88 -3.33 1.82
CA ASN A 46 -23.96 -4.27 2.09
C ASN A 46 -23.81 -5.60 1.32
N MET A 47 -22.84 -5.69 0.38
CA MET A 47 -22.57 -6.89 -0.41
C MET A 47 -21.29 -7.62 0.01
N VAL A 48 -20.45 -6.97 0.81
CA VAL A 48 -19.23 -7.58 1.35
C VAL A 48 -19.57 -8.19 2.71
N ASP A 49 -19.37 -9.50 2.79
CA ASP A 49 -19.43 -10.23 4.05
C ASP A 49 -18.18 -9.90 4.86
N VAL A 50 -18.39 -9.31 6.04
CA VAL A 50 -17.33 -8.88 6.95
C VAL A 50 -17.17 -9.95 8.01
N THR A 51 -15.99 -10.58 8.05
CA THR A 51 -15.64 -11.52 9.10
C THR A 51 -14.64 -10.87 10.07
N ASP A 52 -15.01 -10.83 11.35
CA ASP A 52 -14.16 -10.33 12.42
C ASP A 52 -13.18 -11.42 12.87
N ILE A 53 -11.89 -11.06 12.95
CA ILE A 53 -10.79 -11.89 13.45
C ILE A 53 -10.32 -11.27 14.77
N VAL A 54 -10.52 -11.96 15.87
CA VAL A 54 -10.21 -11.46 17.22
C VAL A 54 -8.93 -12.08 17.81
N ASP A 55 -8.53 -13.25 17.30
CA ASP A 55 -7.35 -14.01 17.71
C ASP A 55 -6.57 -14.49 16.48
N SER A 56 -5.31 -14.90 16.69
CA SER A 56 -4.51 -15.53 15.64
C SER A 56 -5.22 -16.75 15.07
N MET A 57 -5.36 -16.81 13.75
CA MET A 57 -6.08 -17.90 13.08
C MET A 57 -5.59 -18.14 11.66
N GLN A 58 -5.88 -19.34 11.17
CA GLN A 58 -5.80 -19.65 9.75
C GLN A 58 -7.13 -19.30 9.08
N LEU A 59 -7.11 -18.58 7.97
CA LEU A 59 -8.34 -18.25 7.24
C LEU A 59 -8.99 -19.52 6.65
N PRO A 60 -10.33 -19.65 6.72
CA PRO A 60 -11.03 -20.81 6.18
C PRO A 60 -11.04 -20.77 4.65
N LEU A 61 -10.80 -21.92 4.02
CA LEU A 61 -10.86 -22.06 2.56
C LEU A 61 -12.30 -22.11 2.01
N ASN A 62 -13.18 -22.78 2.77
CA ASN A 62 -14.57 -23.06 2.42
C ASN A 62 -15.49 -22.56 3.55
N ASN A 63 -16.74 -22.26 3.23
CA ASN A 63 -17.71 -21.89 4.25
C ASN A 63 -18.27 -23.18 4.87
N SER A 64 -18.57 -23.20 6.18
CA SER A 64 -19.09 -24.40 6.86
C SER A 64 -20.47 -24.85 6.36
N GLU A 65 -21.12 -24.05 5.50
CA GLU A 65 -22.46 -24.28 4.95
C GLU A 65 -22.48 -24.59 3.43
N ASP A 66 -21.31 -24.82 2.81
CA ASP A 66 -21.23 -25.04 1.36
C ASP A 66 -22.13 -26.20 0.90
N THR A 67 -23.25 -25.84 0.29
CA THR A 67 -24.23 -26.76 -0.28
C THR A 67 -23.71 -27.19 -1.65
N GLU A 68 -23.55 -28.49 -1.88
CA GLU A 68 -23.14 -29.04 -3.17
C GLU A 68 -24.05 -28.52 -4.30
N THR A 69 -23.53 -27.63 -5.14
CA THR A 69 -24.24 -27.14 -6.32
C THR A 69 -23.84 -27.98 -7.53
N LYS A 70 -24.82 -28.45 -8.30
CA LYS A 70 -24.59 -29.23 -9.53
C LYS A 70 -24.98 -28.40 -10.75
N ASN A 71 -24.23 -28.51 -11.84
CA ASN A 71 -24.58 -27.90 -13.11
C ASN A 71 -25.75 -28.64 -13.79
N VAL A 72 -26.21 -28.13 -14.93
CA VAL A 72 -27.31 -28.73 -15.71
C VAL A 72 -27.03 -30.17 -16.19
N ASN A 73 -25.76 -30.61 -16.15
CA ASN A 73 -25.32 -31.95 -16.51
C ASN A 73 -25.10 -32.86 -15.27
N GLY A 74 -25.38 -32.36 -14.06
CA GLY A 74 -25.18 -33.10 -12.81
C GLY A 74 -23.75 -33.11 -12.28
N GLU A 75 -22.83 -32.36 -12.89
CA GLU A 75 -21.45 -32.22 -12.41
C GLU A 75 -21.41 -31.25 -11.23
N LEU A 76 -20.63 -31.58 -10.20
CA LEU A 76 -20.40 -30.70 -9.06
C LEU A 76 -19.71 -29.41 -9.53
N ILE A 77 -20.38 -28.28 -9.36
CA ILE A 77 -19.75 -26.97 -9.47
C ILE A 77 -19.03 -26.76 -8.15
N GLN A 78 -17.70 -26.74 -8.17
CA GLN A 78 -16.98 -26.25 -7.01
C GLN A 78 -17.29 -24.75 -6.87
N PRO A 79 -17.86 -24.32 -5.73
CA PRO A 79 -18.02 -22.90 -5.49
C PRO A 79 -16.64 -22.24 -5.51
N PRO A 80 -16.54 -20.97 -5.94
CA PRO A 80 -15.29 -20.22 -5.76
C PRO A 80 -14.90 -20.26 -4.28
N PRO A 81 -13.59 -20.35 -3.95
CA PRO A 81 -13.17 -20.45 -2.55
C PRO A 81 -13.73 -19.28 -1.74
N PHE A 82 -14.14 -19.55 -0.49
CA PHE A 82 -14.85 -18.59 0.38
C PHE A 82 -14.15 -17.23 0.47
N LEU A 83 -12.83 -17.23 0.42
CA LEU A 83 -11.99 -16.04 0.49
C LEU A 83 -12.30 -15.04 -0.61
N ASN A 84 -12.69 -15.48 -1.81
CA ASN A 84 -12.75 -14.60 -2.96
C ASN A 84 -13.81 -13.49 -2.81
N GLY A 85 -13.38 -12.24 -2.96
CA GLY A 85 -14.21 -11.04 -2.82
C GLY A 85 -14.53 -10.62 -1.37
N LYS A 86 -13.91 -11.24 -0.37
CA LYS A 86 -14.15 -10.94 1.06
C LYS A 86 -13.28 -9.81 1.59
N ILE A 87 -13.76 -9.16 2.65
CA ILE A 87 -12.98 -8.23 3.47
C ILE A 87 -13.00 -8.75 4.91
N PHE A 88 -11.81 -9.00 5.48
CA PHE A 88 -11.64 -9.43 6.85
C PHE A 88 -11.26 -8.23 7.72
N HIS A 89 -11.98 -8.04 8.82
CA HIS A 89 -11.62 -7.07 9.84
C HIS A 89 -10.88 -7.78 10.95
N VAL A 90 -9.67 -7.34 11.26
CA VAL A 90 -8.90 -7.90 12.39
C VAL A 90 -9.02 -6.94 13.56
N LYS A 91 -9.79 -7.33 14.58
CA LYS A 91 -10.02 -6.54 15.79
C LYS A 91 -9.54 -7.33 17.00
N ALA A 92 -8.23 -7.28 17.23
CA ALA A 92 -7.58 -7.98 18.33
C ALA A 92 -7.29 -7.04 19.50
N GLU A 93 -7.10 -7.62 20.69
CA GLU A 93 -6.63 -6.91 21.89
C GLU A 93 -5.11 -6.99 22.07
N HIS A 94 -4.44 -7.81 21.25
CA HIS A 94 -3.00 -8.00 21.21
C HIS A 94 -2.54 -8.27 19.78
N ASN A 95 -1.22 -8.27 19.54
CA ASN A 95 -0.70 -8.64 18.23
C ASN A 95 -1.19 -10.04 17.83
N VAL A 96 -1.58 -10.20 16.57
CA VAL A 96 -2.11 -11.45 16.03
C VAL A 96 -1.45 -11.79 14.71
N THR A 97 -1.52 -13.07 14.37
CA THR A 97 -1.04 -13.59 13.09
C THR A 97 -2.23 -14.18 12.32
N VAL A 98 -2.42 -13.71 11.09
CA VAL A 98 -3.35 -14.27 10.11
C VAL A 98 -2.57 -15.17 9.17
N THR A 99 -2.84 -16.47 9.25
CA THR A 99 -2.19 -17.47 8.40
C THR A 99 -3.04 -17.73 7.16
N LEU A 100 -2.46 -17.52 5.97
CA LEU A 100 -3.07 -17.84 4.69
C LEU A 100 -3.14 -19.37 4.50
N PRO A 101 -4.27 -19.91 4.03
CA PRO A 101 -4.43 -21.35 3.89
C PRO A 101 -3.61 -21.91 2.71
N PRO A 102 -3.37 -23.23 2.69
CA PRO A 102 -2.86 -23.89 1.50
C PRO A 102 -3.90 -23.80 0.38
N MET A 103 -3.44 -23.55 -0.85
CA MET A 103 -4.27 -23.40 -2.04
C MET A 103 -3.82 -24.40 -3.10
N ASN A 104 -4.74 -24.79 -4.00
CA ASN A 104 -4.42 -25.59 -5.18
C ASN A 104 -4.24 -24.70 -6.42
N GLU A 105 -3.68 -25.27 -7.48
CA GLU A 105 -3.40 -24.54 -8.73
C GLU A 105 -4.63 -23.93 -9.42
N ASN A 106 -5.82 -24.44 -9.09
CA ASN A 106 -7.09 -23.96 -9.64
C ASN A 106 -7.76 -22.88 -8.77
N ASP A 107 -7.27 -22.64 -7.56
CA ASP A 107 -7.94 -21.79 -6.57
C ASP A 107 -7.53 -20.32 -6.72
N LYS A 108 -8.06 -19.62 -7.73
CA LYS A 108 -7.81 -18.18 -7.88
C LYS A 108 -8.68 -17.38 -6.92
N VAL A 109 -8.05 -16.70 -5.97
CA VAL A 109 -8.76 -15.88 -4.96
C VAL A 109 -8.16 -14.50 -4.82
N GLN A 110 -8.99 -13.53 -4.47
CA GLN A 110 -8.59 -12.20 -4.06
C GLN A 110 -9.45 -11.73 -2.89
N PHE A 111 -8.84 -11.14 -1.86
CA PHE A 111 -9.55 -10.59 -0.70
C PHE A 111 -8.76 -9.47 -0.04
N VAL A 112 -9.35 -8.84 0.98
CA VAL A 112 -8.73 -7.75 1.73
C VAL A 112 -8.67 -8.11 3.22
N ILE A 113 -7.56 -7.78 3.89
CA ILE A 113 -7.46 -7.76 5.35
C ILE A 113 -7.33 -6.29 5.79
N LEU A 114 -8.10 -5.89 6.79
CA LEU A 114 -8.07 -4.56 7.38
C LEU A 114 -7.77 -4.67 8.89
N ASN A 115 -6.74 -3.99 9.37
CA ASN A 115 -6.50 -3.90 10.81
C ASN A 115 -7.49 -2.92 11.45
N MET A 116 -8.39 -3.42 12.28
CA MET A 116 -9.37 -2.64 13.04
C MET A 116 -9.03 -2.54 14.53
N SER A 117 -7.90 -3.13 14.94
CA SER A 117 -7.39 -3.12 16.30
C SER A 117 -6.91 -1.72 16.71
N ASP A 118 -6.81 -1.46 18.01
CA ASP A 118 -6.33 -0.16 18.50
C ASP A 118 -4.83 0.05 18.24
N ASP A 119 -4.39 1.32 18.28
CA ASP A 119 -3.02 1.69 17.97
C ASP A 119 -1.99 0.91 18.80
N GLY A 120 -0.97 0.38 18.13
CA GLY A 120 0.07 -0.46 18.73
C GLY A 120 -0.17 -1.96 18.55
N ILE A 121 -1.37 -2.37 18.15
CA ILE A 121 -1.71 -3.76 17.83
C ILE A 121 -1.45 -4.05 16.35
N LYS A 122 -0.56 -5.02 16.10
CA LYS A 122 -0.11 -5.42 14.77
C LYS A 122 -0.80 -6.70 14.32
N VAL A 123 -1.01 -6.80 13.01
CA VAL A 123 -1.50 -7.99 12.34
C VAL A 123 -0.39 -8.48 11.41
N ASP A 124 0.24 -9.58 11.79
CA ASP A 124 1.20 -10.28 10.94
C ASP A 124 0.44 -11.21 9.99
N ILE A 125 0.89 -11.31 8.75
CA ILE A 125 0.31 -12.10 7.68
C ILE A 125 1.40 -13.02 7.16
N GLU A 126 1.14 -14.32 7.22
CA GLU A 126 2.06 -15.35 6.79
C GLU A 126 1.34 -16.39 5.93
N SER A 127 2.09 -17.08 5.08
CA SER A 127 1.54 -18.23 4.35
C SER A 127 1.91 -19.53 5.04
N LYS A 128 0.93 -20.44 5.18
CA LYS A 128 1.16 -21.78 5.73
C LYS A 128 2.06 -22.63 4.83
N VAL A 129 1.96 -22.43 3.50
CA VAL A 129 2.69 -23.20 2.49
C VAL A 129 3.11 -22.27 1.36
N GLY A 130 4.37 -22.37 0.95
CA GLY A 130 4.94 -21.50 -0.07
C GLY A 130 5.36 -20.15 0.49
N ARG A 131 5.65 -19.20 -0.41
CA ARG A 131 6.10 -17.86 -0.05
C ARG A 131 4.94 -16.87 -0.17
N PHE A 132 4.87 -15.93 0.78
CA PHE A 132 4.06 -14.73 0.64
C PHE A 132 4.92 -13.61 0.04
N ASN A 133 4.60 -13.21 -1.19
CA ASN A 133 5.30 -12.18 -1.93
C ASN A 133 4.65 -10.82 -1.72
N ALA A 134 5.23 -10.02 -0.83
CA ALA A 134 4.78 -8.67 -0.52
C ALA A 134 5.98 -7.80 -0.09
N ARG A 135 5.79 -6.47 -0.01
CA ARG A 135 6.80 -5.54 0.53
C ARG A 135 7.12 -5.85 2.01
N GLY A 136 6.14 -6.34 2.75
CA GLY A 136 6.29 -6.89 4.09
C GLY A 136 5.08 -7.75 4.45
N GLY A 137 5.06 -8.27 5.68
CA GLY A 137 4.01 -9.17 6.16
C GLY A 137 3.19 -8.59 7.31
N THR A 138 3.17 -7.28 7.54
CA THR A 138 2.56 -6.73 8.76
C THR A 138 1.72 -5.48 8.46
N LEU A 139 0.53 -5.43 9.05
CA LEU A 139 -0.30 -4.21 9.20
C LEU A 139 -0.12 -3.69 10.63
N ARG A 140 0.28 -2.43 10.80
CA ARG A 140 0.80 -1.92 12.09
C ARG A 140 -0.12 -0.93 12.77
N HIS A 141 -0.90 -0.21 11.98
CA HIS A 141 -1.79 0.84 12.43
C HIS A 141 -3.23 0.45 12.19
N LYS A 142 -4.11 1.05 12.98
CA LYS A 142 -5.53 0.98 12.74
C LYS A 142 -5.83 1.54 11.35
N PHE A 143 -6.63 0.80 10.58
CA PHE A 143 -7.01 1.04 9.19
C PHE A 143 -5.95 0.74 8.13
N ASP A 144 -4.78 0.23 8.51
CA ASP A 144 -3.87 -0.38 7.54
C ASP A 144 -4.58 -1.53 6.82
N ASN A 145 -4.43 -1.62 5.50
CA ASN A 145 -5.06 -2.65 4.69
C ASN A 145 -4.05 -3.44 3.84
N ALA A 146 -4.39 -4.70 3.60
CA ALA A 146 -3.68 -5.58 2.70
C ALA A 146 -4.66 -6.15 1.66
N TYR A 147 -4.36 -5.96 0.38
CA TYR A 147 -4.98 -6.71 -0.70
C TYR A 147 -4.17 -7.98 -0.93
N ILE A 148 -4.82 -9.13 -0.79
CA ILE A 148 -4.19 -10.44 -0.87
C ILE A 148 -4.81 -11.22 -2.02
N TYR A 149 -3.99 -11.86 -2.83
CA TYR A 149 -4.46 -12.76 -3.88
C TYR A 149 -3.55 -13.96 -4.07
N TYR A 150 -4.12 -15.03 -4.62
CA TYR A 150 -3.41 -16.23 -5.03
C TYR A 150 -3.60 -16.43 -6.54
N ASP A 151 -2.51 -16.56 -7.28
CA ASP A 151 -2.55 -16.62 -8.76
C ASP A 151 -2.69 -18.04 -9.33
N GLY A 152 -2.64 -19.06 -8.47
CA GLY A 152 -2.53 -20.47 -8.82
C GLY A 152 -1.23 -21.10 -8.29
N PHE A 153 -0.21 -20.32 -7.96
CA PHE A 153 1.09 -20.84 -7.53
C PHE A 153 1.57 -20.23 -6.22
N GLU A 154 1.48 -18.91 -6.09
CA GLU A 154 2.01 -18.19 -4.93
C GLU A 154 1.01 -17.19 -4.36
N TRP A 155 1.22 -16.85 -3.09
CA TRP A 155 0.48 -15.78 -2.44
C TRP A 155 1.16 -14.44 -2.68
N TYR A 156 0.36 -13.42 -2.98
CA TYR A 156 0.82 -12.06 -3.17
C TYR A 156 0.05 -11.09 -2.30
N GLY A 157 0.72 -10.02 -1.87
CA GLY A 157 0.13 -8.98 -1.05
C GLY A 157 0.63 -7.59 -1.43
N TYR A 158 -0.28 -6.62 -1.47
CA TYR A 158 0.04 -5.20 -1.56
C TYR A 158 -0.88 -4.36 -0.68
N GLY A 159 -0.59 -3.07 -0.53
CA GLY A 159 -1.27 -2.16 0.40
C GLY A 159 -0.29 -1.61 1.43
N ASP A 160 -0.73 -1.47 2.66
CA ASP A 160 0.05 -0.97 3.80
C ASP A 160 0.94 -2.06 4.44
N LEU A 161 1.10 -3.18 3.73
CA LEU A 161 1.96 -4.31 4.10
C LEU A 161 3.43 -3.91 4.11
N GLY A 162 3.98 -3.71 5.30
CA GLY A 162 5.36 -3.29 5.41
C GLY A 162 5.86 -3.02 6.81
N ASP A 163 7.16 -2.81 6.89
CA ASP A 163 7.69 -1.92 7.90
C ASP A 163 7.01 -0.55 7.76
N PRO A 164 6.87 0.23 8.86
CA PRO A 164 6.31 1.58 8.75
C PRO A 164 7.00 2.27 7.59
N MET A 165 6.28 3.02 6.75
CA MET A 165 6.95 3.99 5.87
C MET A 165 7.92 4.72 6.79
N ASN A 166 9.21 4.45 6.61
CA ASN A 166 10.20 4.85 7.58
C ASN A 166 10.45 6.32 7.29
N ILE A 167 9.56 7.12 7.86
CA ILE A 167 9.48 8.55 7.61
C ILE A 167 10.61 9.19 8.40
N LYS A 168 11.39 10.00 7.70
CA LYS A 168 12.44 10.80 8.31
C LYS A 168 12.12 12.25 8.04
N ASP A 169 11.81 12.98 9.10
CA ASP A 169 11.60 14.41 9.05
C ASP A 169 12.96 15.13 8.97
N ILE A 170 13.09 16.03 8.02
CA ILE A 170 14.31 16.77 7.71
C ILE A 170 13.98 18.25 7.79
N VAL A 171 14.60 18.93 8.75
CA VAL A 171 14.46 20.37 9.00
C VAL A 171 15.73 21.14 8.63
N THR A 172 16.76 20.44 8.17
CA THR A 172 18.07 21.02 7.87
C THR A 172 18.09 21.68 6.49
N ARG A 173 18.99 22.67 6.32
CA ARG A 173 19.22 23.33 5.01
C ARG A 173 20.00 22.45 4.04
N GLU A 174 20.79 21.52 4.56
CA GLU A 174 21.53 20.56 3.74
C GLU A 174 21.29 19.18 4.32
N TYR A 175 20.97 18.24 3.45
CA TYR A 175 20.70 16.87 3.79
C TYR A 175 21.44 15.95 2.83
N VAL A 176 22.36 15.15 3.37
CA VAL A 176 23.08 14.13 2.59
C VAL A 176 22.30 12.82 2.68
N PHE A 177 21.91 12.27 1.54
CA PHE A 177 21.25 10.97 1.47
C PHE A 177 22.20 9.86 1.95
N GLN A 178 21.73 8.97 2.81
CA GLN A 178 22.53 7.87 3.35
C GLN A 178 21.92 6.52 2.94
N ARG A 179 22.75 5.47 2.89
CA ARG A 179 22.29 4.10 2.57
C ARG A 179 21.18 3.63 3.51
N GLY A 180 21.24 4.00 4.79
CA GLY A 180 20.20 3.70 5.76
C GLY A 180 18.87 4.40 5.50
N ASP A 181 18.78 5.30 4.51
CA ASP A 181 17.56 5.98 4.09
C ASP A 181 16.92 5.36 2.84
N GLU A 182 17.48 4.26 2.33
CA GLU A 182 16.86 3.46 1.27
C GLU A 182 15.45 3.00 1.66
N GLY A 183 14.51 3.20 0.73
CA GLY A 183 13.09 2.85 0.92
C GLY A 183 12.34 3.75 1.91
N LYS A 184 13.00 4.79 2.45
CA LYS A 184 12.38 5.78 3.34
C LYS A 184 11.58 6.82 2.57
N VAL A 185 10.71 7.49 3.32
CA VAL A 185 10.01 8.69 2.88
C VAL A 185 10.56 9.87 3.67
N LEU A 186 11.18 10.80 2.97
CA LEU A 186 11.87 11.94 3.54
C LEU A 186 10.93 13.14 3.49
N HIS A 187 10.49 13.60 4.66
CA HIS A 187 9.64 14.78 4.77
C HIS A 187 10.49 16.00 5.06
N PHE A 188 10.51 16.95 4.14
CA PHE A 188 11.28 18.17 4.30
C PHE A 188 10.40 19.29 4.85
N PHE A 189 10.78 19.81 6.02
CA PHE A 189 10.19 20.97 6.67
C PHE A 189 11.20 22.12 6.85
N PRO A 190 12.00 22.48 5.84
CA PRO A 190 13.02 23.50 6.03
C PRO A 190 12.38 24.88 6.21
N THR A 191 13.02 25.72 7.00
CA THR A 191 12.59 27.12 7.21
C THR A 191 13.15 28.08 6.16
N GLU A 192 14.11 27.62 5.36
CA GLU A 192 14.77 28.33 4.27
C GLU A 192 15.01 27.38 3.10
N THR A 193 15.55 27.87 1.98
CA THR A 193 15.98 27.02 0.87
C THR A 193 16.89 25.89 1.36
N ALA A 194 16.59 24.66 0.96
CA ALA A 194 17.31 23.47 1.37
C ALA A 194 17.87 22.68 0.18
N LYS A 195 18.80 21.77 0.47
CA LYS A 195 19.47 20.92 -0.50
C LYS A 195 19.41 19.45 -0.09
N ILE A 196 19.09 18.59 -1.04
CA ILE A 196 19.30 17.15 -1.00
C ILE A 196 20.60 16.87 -1.75
N ILE A 197 21.60 16.36 -1.05
CA ILE A 197 22.91 16.02 -1.59
C ILE A 197 22.96 14.50 -1.78
N LEU A 198 23.14 14.07 -3.02
CA LEU A 198 23.23 12.67 -3.43
C LEU A 198 24.71 12.26 -3.49
N PRO A 199 25.18 11.31 -2.67
CA PRO A 199 26.55 10.81 -2.78
C PRO A 199 26.77 10.06 -4.10
N PRO A 200 28.02 9.74 -4.49
CA PRO A 200 28.29 9.03 -5.74
C PRO A 200 27.44 7.76 -5.91
N ALA A 201 26.71 7.66 -7.03
CA ALA A 201 25.75 6.58 -7.30
C ALA A 201 26.36 5.18 -7.20
N LYS A 202 27.65 5.04 -7.53
CA LYS A 202 28.45 3.81 -7.41
C LYS A 202 28.56 3.25 -5.99
N ASN A 203 28.21 4.05 -4.97
CA ASN A 203 28.22 3.64 -3.58
C ASN A 203 26.93 2.88 -3.17
N PHE A 204 25.97 2.76 -4.08
CA PHE A 204 24.64 2.19 -3.83
C PHE A 204 24.33 1.07 -4.82
N ASP A 205 23.45 0.16 -4.41
CA ASP A 205 23.03 -0.95 -5.26
C ASP A 205 22.04 -0.45 -6.33
N ARG A 206 22.01 -1.15 -7.46
CA ARG A 206 21.05 -0.85 -8.52
C ARG A 206 19.62 -1.03 -7.99
N GLY A 207 18.79 -0.01 -8.17
CA GLY A 207 17.41 0.00 -7.69
C GLY A 207 17.21 0.62 -6.31
N THR A 208 18.29 1.06 -5.65
CA THR A 208 18.15 1.89 -4.44
C THR A 208 17.35 3.15 -4.76
N GLN A 209 16.33 3.42 -3.95
CA GLN A 209 15.42 4.55 -4.13
C GLN A 209 14.95 5.13 -2.80
N PHE A 210 14.50 6.37 -2.83
CA PHE A 210 13.80 7.01 -1.73
C PHE A 210 12.81 8.05 -2.25
N TYR A 211 11.89 8.45 -1.37
CA TYR A 211 10.86 9.45 -1.68
C TYR A 211 11.17 10.73 -0.93
N ALA A 212 11.06 11.88 -1.59
CA ALA A 212 11.22 13.20 -0.97
C ALA A 212 9.92 14.00 -1.14
N TYR A 213 9.42 14.56 -0.04
CA TYR A 213 8.24 15.42 -0.03
C TYR A 213 8.59 16.78 0.55
N ASN A 214 8.27 17.84 -0.17
CA ASN A 214 8.38 19.20 0.34
C ASN A 214 7.14 19.57 1.17
N PHE A 215 7.22 19.54 2.49
CA PHE A 215 6.13 20.02 3.35
C PHE A 215 6.28 21.50 3.76
N SER A 216 7.27 22.19 3.22
CA SER A 216 7.52 23.61 3.44
C SER A 216 7.08 24.48 2.26
N LEU A 217 7.11 25.81 2.45
CA LEU A 217 6.97 26.77 1.35
C LEU A 217 8.32 27.12 0.70
N GLN A 218 9.41 26.49 1.15
CA GLN A 218 10.76 26.79 0.73
C GLN A 218 11.18 25.87 -0.42
N GLU A 219 12.06 26.38 -1.27
CA GLU A 219 12.65 25.59 -2.34
C GLU A 219 13.56 24.49 -1.77
N ILE A 220 13.50 23.31 -2.37
CA ILE A 220 14.47 22.23 -2.13
C ILE A 220 15.15 21.92 -3.45
N THR A 221 16.48 22.04 -3.51
CA THR A 221 17.28 21.64 -4.67
C THR A 221 17.88 20.26 -4.47
N ILE A 222 17.98 19.46 -5.53
CA ILE A 222 18.63 18.15 -5.55
C ILE A 222 19.94 18.28 -6.29
N GLU A 223 21.04 17.95 -5.63
CA GLU A 223 22.40 18.09 -6.13
C GLU A 223 23.17 16.78 -5.92
N THR A 224 24.15 16.50 -6.77
CA THR A 224 25.08 15.38 -6.60
C THR A 224 26.36 15.89 -5.94
N GLU A 225 26.94 15.09 -5.03
CA GLU A 225 28.15 15.46 -4.29
C GLU A 225 29.39 15.56 -5.20
N ASP A 226 29.44 14.75 -6.25
CA ASP A 226 30.56 14.64 -7.18
C ASP A 226 30.34 15.38 -8.51
N ASP A 227 29.41 16.34 -8.54
CA ASP A 227 28.96 17.05 -9.74
C ASP A 227 28.52 16.12 -10.88
N SER A 228 28.21 14.85 -10.59
CA SER A 228 27.70 13.91 -11.57
C SER A 228 26.31 14.33 -12.05
N GLU A 229 25.98 13.98 -13.30
CA GLU A 229 24.69 14.36 -13.87
C GLU A 229 23.54 13.65 -13.13
N LEU A 230 22.63 14.45 -12.56
CA LEU A 230 21.31 14.00 -12.12
C LEU A 230 20.37 14.01 -13.33
N PHE A 231 19.85 12.85 -13.72
CA PHE A 231 18.92 12.74 -14.83
C PHE A 231 17.49 13.03 -14.35
N ALA A 232 17.05 14.27 -14.53
CA ALA A 232 15.69 14.70 -14.19
C ALA A 232 15.23 15.85 -15.10
N ARG A 233 13.91 16.09 -15.14
CA ARG A 233 13.35 17.21 -15.91
C ARG A 233 13.75 18.57 -15.31
N HIS A 234 13.76 18.64 -13.99
CA HIS A 234 14.20 19.76 -13.17
C HIS A 234 14.80 19.19 -11.88
N HIS A 235 15.58 19.99 -11.15
CA HIS A 235 16.30 19.52 -9.96
C HIS A 235 15.75 20.15 -8.68
N ARG A 236 14.50 20.61 -8.66
CA ARG A 236 13.95 21.37 -7.53
C ARG A 236 12.50 20.98 -7.22
N LEU A 237 12.16 21.02 -5.94
CA LEU A 237 10.80 20.98 -5.41
C LEU A 237 10.47 22.39 -4.91
N LEU A 238 9.70 23.16 -5.69
CA LEU A 238 9.50 24.59 -5.47
C LEU A 238 8.34 24.91 -4.54
N ARG A 239 7.32 24.03 -4.50
CA ARG A 239 6.06 24.29 -3.82
C ARG A 239 5.85 23.28 -2.70
N LYS A 240 5.04 23.71 -1.74
CA LYS A 240 4.51 22.82 -0.72
C LYS A 240 3.70 21.70 -1.38
N TYR A 241 3.98 20.49 -0.94
CA TYR A 241 3.47 19.21 -1.42
C TYR A 241 4.01 18.72 -2.76
N ASP A 242 5.00 19.41 -3.36
CA ASP A 242 5.76 18.81 -4.46
C ASP A 242 6.52 17.58 -3.91
N ASP A 243 6.55 16.50 -4.70
CA ASP A 243 7.24 15.26 -4.37
C ASP A 243 8.20 14.81 -5.47
N ALA A 244 9.17 14.00 -5.09
CA ALA A 244 10.06 13.32 -6.02
C ALA A 244 10.40 11.91 -5.54
N VAL A 245 10.48 11.00 -6.50
CA VAL A 245 11.16 9.71 -6.35
C VAL A 245 12.57 9.87 -6.90
N ILE A 246 13.57 9.59 -6.07
CA ILE A 246 14.98 9.61 -6.46
C ILE A 246 15.52 8.20 -6.39
N TYR A 247 16.21 7.75 -7.46
CA TYR A 247 16.70 6.39 -7.58
C TYR A 247 18.01 6.32 -8.37
N THR A 248 18.73 5.21 -8.22
CA THR A 248 20.01 4.96 -8.90
C THR A 248 20.02 3.63 -9.64
N ASP A 249 20.69 3.60 -10.80
CA ASP A 249 20.99 2.36 -11.51
C ASP A 249 22.33 1.71 -11.08
N GLY A 250 22.99 2.27 -10.07
CA GLY A 250 24.33 1.91 -9.59
C GLY A 250 25.46 2.66 -10.31
N SER A 251 25.15 3.49 -11.30
CA SER A 251 26.10 4.32 -12.04
C SER A 251 25.75 5.81 -12.02
N ARG A 252 24.46 6.12 -12.05
CA ARG A 252 23.92 7.48 -12.17
C ARG A 252 22.67 7.64 -11.32
N TRP A 253 22.37 8.89 -10.97
CA TRP A 253 21.15 9.26 -10.28
C TRP A 253 20.06 9.70 -11.26
N PHE A 254 18.83 9.37 -10.90
CA PHE A 254 17.62 9.74 -11.63
C PHE A 254 16.60 10.31 -10.64
N ALA A 255 15.81 11.28 -11.08
CA ALA A 255 14.68 11.77 -10.29
C ALA A 255 13.46 12.06 -11.17
N THR A 256 12.28 11.77 -10.63
CA THR A 256 10.98 12.02 -11.26
C THR A 256 9.95 12.45 -10.22
N GLY A 257 8.92 13.18 -10.63
CA GLY A 257 7.89 13.74 -9.75
C GLY A 257 7.52 15.17 -10.15
N ASP A 258 7.06 15.96 -9.18
CA ASP A 258 6.67 17.37 -9.32
C ASP A 258 7.89 18.32 -9.37
N LEU A 259 8.94 17.91 -10.06
CA LEU A 259 10.18 18.68 -10.21
C LEU A 259 9.97 19.88 -11.14
N SER A 260 10.31 21.09 -10.69
CA SER A 260 10.10 22.36 -11.43
C SER A 260 11.24 23.37 -11.35
#